data_AF-A0A353B0P7-F1
#
_entry.id   AF-A0A353B0P7-F1
#
_cell.length_a   1.000
_cell.length_b   1.000
_cell.length_c   1.000
_cell.angle_alpha   90.00
_cell.angle_beta   90.00
_cell.angle_gamma   90.00
#
_symmetry.space_group_name_H-M   'P 1'
#
loop_
_entity.id
_entity.type
_entity.pdbx_description
1 polymer ?
#
loop_
_entity_poly.entity_id
_entity_poly.type
_entity_poly.pdbx_seq_one_letter_code
_entity_poly.pdbx_strand_id
1 'polypeptide(L)'
;MSPKLQFSLRQFLFVSGLIGVLLSIVGAQLVRQRLREARKAKIESLIDEYNVAVAARDDIVFLLNGNADSSMEGLLADGEFYAQFQGELTGQLDDDALGEILRKNKHIEILDLRGTLVTAKGLDSLVELTQLHSLAVDASQCNAMGVNELAELPGLRRLVVDGQIAVESHEKLKKRLSGCEIKIR
;
A
#
# COMPACT_ATOMS: atom_id res chain seq x y z
N MET A 1 -47.50 15.75 33.70
CA MET A 1 -46.47 14.89 34.30
C MET A 1 -45.22 15.01 33.44
N SER A 2 -44.31 15.93 33.77
CA SER A 2 -43.06 16.15 33.03
C SER A 2 -41.91 15.50 33.80
N PRO A 3 -41.10 14.62 33.19
CA PRO A 3 -40.01 13.96 33.89
C PRO A 3 -38.87 14.97 34.11
N LYS A 4 -38.58 15.29 35.37
CA LYS A 4 -37.39 16.08 35.73
C LYS A 4 -36.17 15.17 35.54
N LEU A 5 -35.40 15.36 34.48
CA LEU A 5 -34.08 14.76 34.37
C LEU A 5 -33.17 15.35 35.46
N GLN A 6 -32.96 14.60 36.53
CA GLN A 6 -31.92 14.90 37.52
C GLN A 6 -30.59 14.31 37.02
N PHE A 7 -29.89 15.04 36.16
CA PHE A 7 -28.50 14.71 35.85
C PHE A 7 -27.61 15.19 36.99
N SER A 8 -26.94 14.26 37.66
CA SER A 8 -25.95 14.58 38.68
C SER A 8 -24.73 15.25 38.04
N LEU A 9 -24.17 16.29 38.66
CA LEU A 9 -22.94 16.96 38.20
C LEU A 9 -21.81 15.95 37.95
N ARG A 10 -21.75 14.87 38.73
CA ARG A 10 -20.77 13.79 38.54
C ARG A 10 -21.00 13.01 37.24
N GLN A 11 -22.26 12.75 36.88
CA GLN A 11 -22.60 12.09 35.61
C GLN A 11 -22.30 13.01 34.42
N PHE A 12 -22.56 14.31 34.56
CA PHE A 12 -22.23 15.29 33.52
C PHE A 12 -20.71 15.38 33.28
N LEU A 13 -19.91 15.51 34.35
CA LEU A 13 -18.45 15.55 34.25
C LEU A 13 -17.86 14.24 33.68
N PHE A 14 -18.46 13.10 34.02
CA PHE A 14 -18.06 11.81 33.48
C PHE A 14 -18.35 11.70 31.97
N VAL A 15 -19.55 12.10 31.54
CA VAL A 15 -19.94 12.10 30.12
C VAL A 15 -19.11 13.10 29.30
N SER A 16 -18.85 14.30 29.82
CA SER A 16 -18.00 15.28 29.14
C SER A 16 -16.55 14.79 29.00
N GLY A 17 -16.03 14.10 30.02
CA GLY A 17 -14.71 13.48 29.97
C GLY A 17 -14.63 12.38 28.90
N LEU A 18 -15.63 11.50 28.84
CA LEU A 18 -15.71 10.45 27.82
C LEU A 18 -15.77 11.03 26.40
N ILE A 19 -16.59 12.07 26.19
CA ILE A 19 -16.68 12.75 24.89
C ILE A 19 -15.35 13.39 24.52
N GLY A 20 -14.66 14.03 25.47
CA GLY A 20 -13.33 14.61 25.25
C GLY A 20 -12.30 13.57 24.82
N VAL A 21 -12.23 12.43 25.51
CA VAL A 21 -11.34 11.31 25.14
C VAL A 21 -11.68 10.77 23.75
N LEU A 22 -12.97 10.60 23.45
CA LEU A 22 -13.43 10.15 22.13
C LEU A 22 -13.01 11.13 21.02
N LEU A 23 -13.20 12.43 21.22
CA LEU A 23 -12.80 13.47 20.27
C LEU A 23 -11.28 13.51 20.08
N SER A 24 -10.50 13.32 21.15
CA SER A 24 -9.03 13.23 21.05
C SER A 24 -8.59 12.00 20.27
N ILE A 25 -9.22 10.83 20.48
CA ILE A 25 -8.92 9.61 19.75
C ILE A 25 -9.26 9.78 18.26
N VAL A 26 -10.47 10.29 17.96
CA VAL A 26 -10.92 10.52 16.58
C VAL A 26 -10.04 11.57 15.90
N GLY A 27 -9.68 12.66 16.58
CA GLY A 27 -8.75 13.67 16.06
C GLY A 27 -7.38 13.08 15.73
N ALA A 28 -6.82 12.27 16.63
CA ALA A 28 -5.55 11.58 16.39
C ALA A 28 -5.65 10.53 15.27
N GLN A 29 -6.81 9.90 15.08
CA GLN A 29 -7.06 9.00 13.95
C GLN A 29 -7.12 9.77 12.62
N LEU A 30 -7.78 10.93 12.60
CA LEU A 30 -7.93 11.76 11.41
C LEU A 30 -6.58 12.31 10.93
N VAL A 31 -5.74 12.79 11.85
CA VAL A 31 -4.39 13.28 11.55
C VAL A 31 -3.54 12.14 10.99
N ARG A 32 -3.58 10.95 11.61
CA ARG A 32 -2.88 9.76 11.12
C ARG A 32 -3.36 9.32 9.74
N GLN A 33 -4.66 9.41 9.45
CA GLN A 33 -5.20 9.12 8.12
C GLN A 33 -4.67 10.09 7.06
N ARG A 34 -4.72 11.40 7.31
CA ARG A 34 -4.20 12.39 6.35
C ARG A 34 -2.70 12.25 6.12
N LEU A 35 -1.95 11.96 7.17
CA LEU A 35 -0.51 11.72 7.05
C LEU A 35 -0.24 10.49 6.17
N ARG A 36 -1.00 9.40 6.35
CA ARG A 36 -0.91 8.20 5.50
C ARG A 36 -1.26 8.49 4.03
N GLU A 37 -2.30 9.29 3.77
CA GLU A 37 -2.69 9.67 2.41
C GLU A 37 -1.63 10.54 1.72
N ALA A 38 -1.09 11.55 2.41
CA ALA A 38 -0.02 12.39 1.90
C ALA A 38 1.27 11.58 1.63
N ARG A 39 1.62 10.66 2.54
CA ARG A 39 2.75 9.74 2.38
C ARG A 39 2.57 8.81 1.19
N LYS A 40 1.36 8.24 1.02
CA LYS A 40 1.03 7.41 -0.14
C LYS A 40 1.20 8.18 -1.44
N ALA A 41 0.68 9.41 -1.51
CA ALA A 41 0.83 10.26 -2.69
C ALA A 41 2.30 10.59 -3.00
N LYS A 42 3.12 10.79 -1.95
CA LYS A 42 4.56 11.02 -2.10
C LYS A 42 5.28 9.77 -2.60
N ILE A 43 5.01 8.59 -2.03
CA ILE A 43 5.55 7.30 -2.52
C ILE A 43 5.13 7.07 -3.98
N GLU A 44 3.87 7.27 -4.32
CA GLU A 44 3.36 7.15 -5.70
C GLU A 44 4.08 8.10 -6.66
N SER A 45 4.38 9.34 -6.24
CA SER A 45 5.14 10.27 -7.09
C SER A 45 6.56 9.79 -7.34
N LEU A 46 7.21 9.23 -6.32
CA LEU A 46 8.59 8.72 -6.42
C LEU A 46 8.66 7.50 -7.33
N ILE A 47 7.69 6.61 -7.20
CA ILE A 47 7.61 5.43 -8.05
C ILE A 47 7.41 5.85 -9.52
N ASP A 48 6.49 6.78 -9.79
CA ASP A 48 6.25 7.28 -11.16
C ASP A 48 7.47 8.06 -11.71
N GLU A 49 8.28 8.70 -10.85
CA GLU A 49 9.47 9.46 -11.24
C GLU A 49 10.70 8.58 -11.51
N TYR A 50 10.94 7.56 -10.69
CA TYR A 50 12.17 6.76 -10.74
C TYR A 50 12.04 5.40 -11.42
N ASN A 51 10.82 4.92 -11.71
CA ASN A 51 10.56 3.60 -12.30
C ASN A 51 11.28 2.47 -11.56
N VAL A 52 11.34 2.58 -10.23
CA VAL A 52 11.98 1.64 -9.32
C VAL A 52 10.89 0.80 -8.67
N ALA A 53 11.15 -0.51 -8.54
CA ALA A 53 10.31 -1.37 -7.73
C ALA A 53 10.46 -1.00 -6.26
N VAL A 54 9.34 -0.81 -5.57
CA VAL A 54 9.31 -0.29 -4.19
C VAL A 54 8.34 -1.11 -3.36
N ALA A 55 8.74 -1.51 -2.16
CA ALA A 55 7.80 -1.93 -1.12
C ALA A 55 7.80 -0.88 0.00
N ALA A 56 6.65 -0.56 0.57
CA ALA A 56 6.57 0.33 1.73
C ALA A 56 5.78 -0.30 2.86
N ARG A 57 6.25 -0.06 4.09
CA ARG A 57 5.58 -0.42 5.34
C ARG A 57 5.81 0.71 6.34
N ASP A 58 4.74 1.18 7.00
CA ASP A 58 4.82 2.22 8.02
C ASP A 58 5.54 3.49 7.47
N ASP A 59 6.78 3.74 7.93
CA ASP A 59 7.65 4.85 7.53
C ASP A 59 8.90 4.37 6.75
N ILE A 60 8.96 3.09 6.38
CA ILE A 60 10.10 2.45 5.72
C ILE A 60 9.77 2.13 4.28
N VAL A 61 10.61 2.61 3.36
CA VAL A 61 10.51 2.38 1.92
C VAL A 61 11.64 1.46 1.48
N PHE A 62 11.34 0.22 1.14
CA PHE A 62 12.30 -0.70 0.56
C PHE A 62 12.41 -0.43 -0.93
N LEU A 63 13.60 -0.03 -1.38
CA LEU A 63 13.92 -0.02 -2.80
C LEU A 63 14.27 -1.47 -3.18
N LEU A 64 13.49 -2.07 -4.07
CA LEU A 64 13.59 -3.47 -4.45
C LEU A 64 14.42 -3.67 -5.73
N ASN A 65 14.60 -2.62 -6.54
CA ASN A 65 15.46 -2.64 -7.71
C ASN A 65 15.86 -1.22 -8.13
N GLY A 66 17.15 -0.90 -8.10
CA GLY A 66 17.64 0.36 -8.65
C GLY A 66 19.13 0.54 -8.42
N ASN A 67 19.84 1.09 -9.41
CA ASN A 67 21.07 1.82 -9.14
C ASN A 67 20.66 3.00 -8.25
N ALA A 68 20.84 2.86 -6.94
CA ALA A 68 20.70 3.96 -5.99
C ALA A 68 21.85 4.93 -6.26
N ASP A 69 21.76 5.70 -7.34
CA ASP A 69 22.70 6.77 -7.58
C ASP A 69 22.46 7.88 -6.54
N SER A 70 23.48 8.69 -6.28
CA SER A 70 23.52 9.75 -5.25
C SER A 70 22.31 10.71 -5.19
N SER A 71 21.45 10.71 -6.21
CA SER A 71 20.18 11.44 -6.25
C SER A 71 19.11 10.91 -5.27
N MET A 72 19.21 9.64 -4.87
CA MET A 72 18.27 9.00 -3.92
C MET A 72 18.63 9.30 -2.44
N GLU A 73 19.84 9.80 -2.18
CA GLU A 73 20.33 10.12 -0.83
C GLU A 73 19.61 11.33 -0.20
N GLY A 74 19.20 12.30 -1.02
CA GLY A 74 18.36 13.43 -0.56
C GLY A 74 16.95 12.98 -0.14
N LEU A 75 16.45 11.92 -0.75
CA LEU A 75 15.15 11.31 -0.44
C LEU A 75 15.14 10.56 0.90
N LEU A 76 16.32 10.13 1.35
CA LEU A 76 16.58 9.55 2.68
C LEU A 76 16.73 10.61 3.77
N ALA A 77 16.98 11.87 3.40
CA ALA A 77 17.39 12.93 4.32
C ALA A 77 16.21 13.71 4.91
N ASP A 78 15.03 13.66 4.29
CA ASP A 78 13.85 14.42 4.73
C ASP A 78 13.24 13.91 6.05
N GLY A 79 13.76 12.82 6.63
CA GLY A 79 13.37 12.32 7.96
C GLY A 79 11.96 11.70 8.03
N GLU A 80 11.19 11.79 6.95
CA GLU A 80 9.85 11.18 6.82
C GLU A 80 9.89 9.74 6.29
N PHE A 81 10.97 9.35 5.61
CA PHE A 81 11.13 8.01 5.04
C PHE A 81 12.52 7.45 5.31
N TYR A 82 12.58 6.28 5.93
CA TYR A 82 13.80 5.48 5.97
C TYR A 82 13.78 4.53 4.78
N ALA A 83 14.51 4.84 3.70
CA ALA A 83 14.62 3.85 2.63
C ALA A 83 15.67 2.79 3.01
N GLN A 84 15.24 1.55 3.22
CA GLN A 84 16.15 0.45 3.48
C GLN A 84 16.50 -0.21 2.15
N PHE A 85 17.71 0.09 1.67
CA PHE A 85 18.29 -0.60 0.53
C PHE A 85 18.64 -2.03 0.93
N GLN A 86 17.87 -3.01 0.46
CA GLN A 86 18.23 -4.42 0.62
C GLN A 86 19.17 -4.85 -0.51
N GLY A 87 20.42 -4.42 -0.40
CA GLY A 87 21.55 -5.06 -1.07
C GLY A 87 21.63 -4.89 -2.58
N GLU A 88 22.82 -5.22 -3.06
CA GLU A 88 23.31 -5.20 -4.43
C GLU A 88 22.53 -6.19 -5.32
N LEU A 89 21.23 -5.94 -5.54
CA LEU A 89 20.46 -6.57 -6.60
C LEU A 89 20.90 -5.94 -7.93
N THR A 90 22.12 -6.30 -8.34
CA THR A 90 22.65 -6.06 -9.68
C THR A 90 21.92 -6.89 -10.75
N GLY A 91 21.04 -7.80 -10.32
CA GLY A 91 20.10 -8.56 -11.13
C GLY A 91 18.65 -8.08 -10.94
N GLN A 92 17.89 -8.10 -12.04
CA GLN A 92 16.45 -7.80 -12.06
C GLN A 92 15.67 -8.57 -10.98
N LEU A 93 14.73 -7.91 -10.28
CA LEU A 93 13.81 -8.53 -9.32
C LEU A 93 12.93 -9.59 -10.03
N ASP A 94 13.12 -10.86 -9.71
CA ASP A 94 12.34 -12.01 -10.22
C ASP A 94 11.45 -12.64 -9.13
N ASP A 95 10.73 -13.72 -9.47
CA ASP A 95 9.79 -14.40 -8.57
C ASP A 95 10.45 -14.91 -7.28
N ASP A 96 11.68 -15.43 -7.38
CA ASP A 96 12.39 -16.01 -6.25
C ASP A 96 12.90 -14.91 -5.31
N ALA A 97 13.48 -13.84 -5.89
CA ALA A 97 13.91 -12.66 -5.14
C ALA A 97 12.73 -11.98 -4.43
N LEU A 98 11.59 -11.82 -5.11
CA LEU A 98 10.36 -11.33 -4.49
C LEU A 98 9.94 -12.23 -3.31
N GLY A 99 9.93 -13.54 -3.51
CA GLY A 99 9.58 -14.51 -2.46
C GLY A 99 10.44 -14.36 -1.19
N GLU A 100 11.74 -14.15 -1.32
CA GLU A 100 12.63 -13.92 -0.17
C GLU A 100 12.30 -12.63 0.60
N ILE A 101 12.01 -11.55 -0.13
CA ILE A 101 11.62 -10.26 0.45
C ILE A 101 10.30 -10.42 1.21
N LEU A 102 9.31 -11.05 0.59
CA LEU A 102 7.99 -11.22 1.20
C LEU A 102 8.02 -12.13 2.42
N ARG A 103 8.95 -13.10 2.50
CA ARG A 103 9.15 -13.92 3.72
C ARG A 103 9.56 -13.10 4.92
N LYS A 104 10.38 -12.06 4.73
CA LYS A 104 10.87 -11.18 5.80
C LYS A 104 9.92 -10.01 6.06
N ASN A 105 9.12 -9.62 5.07
CA ASN A 105 8.32 -8.40 5.08
C ASN A 105 6.82 -8.66 4.84
N LYS A 106 6.15 -9.32 5.79
CA LYS A 106 4.70 -9.67 5.68
C LYS A 106 3.72 -8.53 5.90
N HIS A 107 4.20 -7.35 6.25
CA HIS A 107 3.39 -6.18 6.58
C HIS A 107 3.50 -5.08 5.51
N ILE A 108 3.86 -5.44 4.28
CA ILE A 108 3.91 -4.49 3.17
C ILE A 108 2.50 -3.97 2.90
N GLU A 109 2.41 -2.66 2.75
CA GLU A 109 1.19 -1.90 2.53
C GLU A 109 1.05 -1.43 1.09
N ILE A 110 2.19 -1.03 0.50
CA ILE A 110 2.29 -0.55 -0.88
C ILE A 110 3.40 -1.37 -1.55
N LEU A 111 3.11 -1.93 -2.73
CA LEU A 111 4.07 -2.67 -3.52
C LEU A 111 3.98 -2.24 -4.98
N ASP A 112 5.10 -1.84 -5.56
CA ASP A 112 5.24 -1.61 -6.99
C ASP A 112 6.26 -2.59 -7.57
N LEU A 113 5.81 -3.38 -8.53
CA LEU A 113 6.56 -4.39 -9.27
C LEU A 113 6.67 -4.05 -10.76
N ARG A 114 6.37 -2.82 -11.19
CA ARG A 114 6.56 -2.38 -12.57
C ARG A 114 8.05 -2.41 -12.93
N GLY A 115 8.36 -2.76 -14.18
CA GLY A 115 9.74 -2.89 -14.64
C GLY A 115 10.53 -4.03 -14.00
N THR A 116 9.87 -4.97 -13.33
CA THR A 116 10.49 -6.17 -12.75
C THR A 116 10.32 -7.38 -13.67
N LEU A 117 11.01 -8.49 -13.35
CA LEU A 117 10.82 -9.80 -13.98
C LEU A 117 9.83 -10.69 -13.22
N VAL A 118 9.06 -10.10 -12.29
CA VAL A 118 8.04 -10.85 -11.55
C VAL A 118 6.93 -11.28 -12.51
N THR A 119 6.60 -12.56 -12.47
CA THR A 119 5.57 -13.20 -13.28
C THR A 119 4.32 -13.51 -12.46
N ALA A 120 3.30 -14.10 -13.10
CA ALA A 120 2.10 -14.60 -12.41
C ALA A 120 2.43 -15.46 -11.18
N LYS A 121 3.47 -16.31 -11.27
CA LYS A 121 3.88 -17.19 -10.16
C LYS A 121 4.39 -16.39 -8.96
N GLY A 122 5.09 -15.29 -9.18
CA GLY A 122 5.50 -14.39 -8.11
C GLY A 122 4.30 -13.67 -7.46
N LEU A 123 3.27 -13.33 -8.25
CA LEU A 123 2.06 -12.69 -7.72
C LEU A 123 1.26 -13.58 -6.75
N ASP A 124 1.30 -14.90 -6.90
CA ASP A 124 0.65 -15.84 -5.97
C ASP A 124 1.12 -15.62 -4.52
N SER A 125 2.40 -15.26 -4.34
CA SER A 125 2.99 -15.03 -3.03
C SER A 125 2.49 -13.75 -2.35
N LEU A 126 1.83 -12.85 -3.09
CA LEU A 126 1.23 -11.61 -2.57
C LEU A 126 -0.04 -11.87 -1.77
N VAL A 127 -0.71 -13.01 -1.96
CA VAL A 127 -1.96 -13.35 -1.26
C VAL A 127 -1.77 -13.41 0.26
N GLU A 128 -0.55 -13.69 0.71
CA GLU A 128 -0.19 -13.69 2.14
C GLU A 128 -0.06 -12.28 2.74
N LEU A 129 0.00 -11.23 1.92
CA LEU A 129 0.17 -9.84 2.36
C LEU A 129 -1.19 -9.22 2.73
N THR A 130 -1.68 -9.59 3.92
CA THR A 130 -2.99 -9.14 4.42
C THR A 130 -3.14 -7.62 4.60
N GLN A 131 -2.02 -6.89 4.65
CA GLN A 131 -1.99 -5.43 4.79
C GLN A 131 -1.79 -4.70 3.45
N LEU A 132 -1.58 -5.43 2.35
CA LEU A 132 -1.36 -4.85 1.04
C LEU A 132 -2.64 -4.17 0.56
N HIS A 133 -2.60 -2.85 0.41
CA HIS A 133 -3.73 -2.06 -0.05
C HIS A 133 -3.46 -1.33 -1.36
N SER A 134 -2.19 -1.27 -1.80
CA SER A 134 -1.81 -0.68 -3.09
C SER A 134 -0.81 -1.58 -3.80
N LEU A 135 -1.16 -2.00 -5.02
CA LEU A 135 -0.31 -2.83 -5.86
C LEU A 135 -0.19 -2.22 -7.26
N ALA A 136 1.02 -2.20 -7.80
CA ALA A 136 1.28 -1.88 -9.19
C ALA A 136 2.08 -2.99 -9.86
N VAL A 137 1.64 -3.42 -11.03
CA VAL A 137 2.25 -4.53 -11.79
C VAL A 137 2.31 -4.20 -13.28
N ASP A 138 3.23 -4.86 -13.99
CA ASP A 138 3.29 -4.83 -15.44
C ASP A 138 2.51 -6.02 -16.03
N ALA A 139 1.51 -5.74 -16.86
CA ALA A 139 0.68 -6.73 -17.53
C ALA A 139 1.48 -7.66 -18.45
N SER A 140 2.56 -7.16 -19.03
CA SER A 140 3.38 -7.92 -19.99
C SER A 140 4.04 -9.14 -19.35
N GLN A 141 4.45 -9.01 -18.08
CA GLN A 141 5.14 -10.07 -17.33
C GLN A 141 4.16 -10.98 -16.57
N CYS A 142 3.06 -10.40 -16.08
CA CYS A 142 2.12 -11.10 -15.22
C CYS A 142 1.06 -11.91 -15.98
N ASN A 143 0.89 -11.67 -17.29
CA ASN A 143 -0.14 -12.27 -18.15
C ASN A 143 -1.59 -12.08 -17.66
N ALA A 144 -2.58 -12.38 -18.51
CA ALA A 144 -3.99 -12.16 -18.18
C ALA A 144 -4.52 -13.06 -17.04
N MET A 145 -3.89 -14.22 -16.80
CA MET A 145 -4.27 -15.13 -15.71
C MET A 145 -3.74 -14.62 -14.37
N GLY A 146 -2.45 -14.24 -14.30
CA GLY A 146 -1.85 -13.73 -13.06
C GLY A 146 -2.50 -12.43 -12.58
N VAL A 147 -2.86 -11.52 -13.49
CA VAL A 147 -3.59 -10.30 -13.10
C VAL A 147 -4.96 -10.63 -12.50
N ASN A 148 -5.65 -11.68 -12.97
CA ASN A 148 -6.95 -12.07 -12.42
C ASN A 148 -6.88 -12.62 -11.00
N GLU A 149 -5.75 -13.19 -10.59
CA GLU A 149 -5.49 -13.70 -9.24
C GLU A 149 -5.28 -12.57 -8.23
N LEU A 150 -4.86 -11.39 -8.68
CA LEU A 150 -4.80 -10.19 -7.84
C LEU A 150 -6.17 -9.78 -7.27
N ALA A 151 -7.27 -10.26 -7.87
CA ALA A 151 -8.61 -10.07 -7.35
C ALA A 151 -8.89 -10.83 -6.04
N GLU A 152 -8.04 -11.77 -5.64
CA GLU A 152 -8.13 -12.51 -4.37
C GLU A 152 -7.48 -11.77 -3.20
N LEU A 153 -6.78 -10.65 -3.46
CA LEU A 153 -6.09 -9.90 -2.41
C LEU A 153 -7.10 -9.22 -1.47
N PRO A 154 -7.21 -9.67 -0.20
CA PRO A 154 -8.35 -9.33 0.67
C PRO A 154 -8.37 -7.86 1.10
N GLY A 155 -7.23 -7.17 1.01
CA GLY A 155 -7.05 -5.79 1.45
C GLY A 155 -6.87 -4.78 0.30
N LEU A 156 -6.90 -5.21 -0.96
CA LEU A 156 -6.47 -4.37 -2.08
C LEU A 156 -7.49 -3.25 -2.35
N ARG A 157 -7.02 -2.00 -2.29
CA ARG A 157 -7.82 -0.78 -2.51
C ARG A 157 -7.40 -0.01 -3.75
N ARG A 158 -6.18 -0.19 -4.21
CA ARG A 158 -5.66 0.41 -5.44
C ARG A 158 -4.88 -0.66 -6.21
N LEU A 159 -5.22 -0.83 -7.48
CA LEU A 159 -4.49 -1.67 -8.42
C LEU A 159 -4.12 -0.83 -9.64
N VAL A 160 -2.83 -0.72 -9.92
CA VAL A 160 -2.31 -0.14 -11.16
C VAL A 160 -1.77 -1.26 -12.03
N VAL A 161 -2.25 -1.34 -13.26
CA VAL A 161 -1.75 -2.28 -14.25
C VAL A 161 -1.18 -1.48 -15.40
N ASP A 162 0.12 -1.63 -15.64
CA ASP A 162 0.80 -1.00 -16.77
C ASP A 162 0.79 -1.96 -17.96
N GLY A 163 0.33 -1.51 -19.12
CA GLY A 163 0.29 -2.32 -20.34
C GLY A 163 -1.06 -2.98 -20.63
N GLN A 164 -1.06 -3.82 -21.67
CA GLN A 164 -2.30 -4.35 -22.25
C GLN A 164 -2.83 -5.58 -21.51
N ILE A 165 -4.05 -5.49 -20.99
CA ILE A 165 -4.82 -6.63 -20.51
C ILE A 165 -6.04 -6.91 -21.38
N ALA A 166 -6.48 -8.16 -21.41
CA ALA A 166 -7.71 -8.54 -22.09
C ALA A 166 -8.92 -7.81 -21.48
N VAL A 167 -9.90 -7.45 -22.32
CA VAL A 167 -11.15 -6.80 -21.91
C VAL A 167 -11.89 -7.64 -20.86
N GLU A 168 -11.87 -8.97 -21.03
CA GLU A 168 -12.47 -9.91 -20.07
C GLU A 168 -11.81 -9.85 -18.69
N SER A 169 -10.48 -9.73 -18.63
CA SER A 169 -9.75 -9.58 -17.36
C SER A 169 -10.10 -8.26 -16.69
N HIS A 170 -10.19 -7.16 -17.45
CA HIS A 170 -10.59 -5.85 -16.90
C HIS A 170 -12.01 -5.90 -16.28
N GLU A 171 -12.98 -6.47 -16.98
CA GLU A 171 -14.35 -6.64 -16.46
C GLU A 171 -14.38 -7.52 -15.21
N LYS A 172 -13.61 -8.62 -15.21
CA LYS A 172 -13.50 -9.53 -14.05
C LYS A 172 -12.90 -8.83 -12.83
N LEU A 173 -11.82 -8.07 -13.00
CA LEU A 173 -11.21 -7.27 -11.94
C LEU A 173 -12.20 -6.26 -11.37
N LYS A 174 -12.88 -5.49 -12.22
CA LYS A 174 -13.89 -4.52 -11.78
C LYS A 174 -15.03 -5.18 -10.99
N LYS A 175 -15.48 -6.35 -11.41
CA LYS A 175 -16.55 -7.08 -10.74
C LYS A 175 -16.12 -7.62 -9.38
N ARG A 176 -14.91 -8.18 -9.29
CA ARG A 176 -14.41 -8.81 -8.07
C ARG A 176 -13.89 -7.79 -7.05
N LEU A 177 -13.22 -6.76 -7.54
CA LEU A 177 -12.65 -5.68 -6.74
C LEU A 177 -13.54 -4.43 -6.80
N SER A 178 -14.83 -4.57 -6.51
CA SER A 178 -15.83 -3.51 -6.68
C SER A 178 -15.60 -2.26 -5.80
N GLY A 179 -14.72 -2.35 -4.80
CA GLY A 179 -14.29 -1.23 -3.95
C GLY A 179 -12.82 -0.81 -4.16
N CYS A 180 -12.15 -1.36 -5.17
CA CYS A 180 -10.76 -1.06 -5.49
C CYS A 180 -10.70 -0.06 -6.65
N GLU A 181 -9.81 0.93 -6.54
CA GLU A 181 -9.48 1.83 -7.63
C GLU A 181 -8.54 1.12 -8.61
N ILE A 182 -9.08 0.69 -9.75
CA ILE A 182 -8.31 0.04 -10.81
C ILE A 182 -7.94 1.08 -11.87
N LYS A 183 -6.63 1.24 -12.12
CA LYS A 183 -6.09 2.11 -13.16
C LYS A 183 -5.26 1.26 -14.13
N ILE A 184 -5.63 1.31 -15.40
CA ILE A 184 -4.88 0.66 -16.48
C ILE A 184 -4.23 1.77 -17.30
N ARG A 185 -2.90 1.74 -17.44
CA ARG A 185 -2.11 2.71 -18.20
C ARG A 185 -1.69 2.13 -19.54
#